data_AF-A0A924Y3V0-F1
#
_entry.id   AF-A0A924Y3V0-F1
#
_cell.length_a   1.000
_cell.length_b   1.000
_cell.length_c   1.000
_cell.angle_alpha   90.00
_cell.angle_beta   90.00
_cell.angle_gamma   90.00
#
_symmetry.space_group_name_H-M   'P 1'
#
loop_
_entity.id
_entity.type
_entity.pdbx_description
1 polymer ?
#
loop_
_entity_poly.entity_id
_entity_poly.type
_entity_poly.pdbx_seq_one_letter_code
_entity_poly.pdbx_strand_id
1 'polypeptide(L)'
;VVVSTDGLAQPRNNQGVSRTLEYVYNDFCVLALAKKYGTREDVADLQGRLLWYANLWDKDANGFMRGKKADSSWHSPFDPLKSETGPQYYEGHAWTWSWYVPHDNQGLINLLGGDAQFVDKLTIACEKYYEAYNEPCILETFLFIHAGRPDKTQFFARRALKHFNATPNGLPGNDDSGTTSAWLVWTMLGIYPNAGQDYYYIGSPTFTKATLKLPNGKQLVIKAPSASVENKYISAGTLNGKPWDQSWLRHADLMRGAELNLTMTGAPAKWGSQKRPPSLTTSLPVTTAGQ
;
A
#
# COMPACT_ATOMS: atom_id res chain seq x y z
N VAL A 1 -0.69 21.53 2.40
CA VAL A 1 -1.36 20.65 3.37
C VAL A 1 -2.80 21.11 3.46
N VAL A 2 -3.78 20.20 3.45
CA VAL A 2 -5.15 20.59 3.83
C VAL A 2 -5.13 20.70 5.35
N VAL A 3 -4.81 21.91 5.83
CA VAL A 3 -4.83 22.23 7.25
C VAL A 3 -6.29 22.18 7.72
N SER A 4 -6.56 21.66 8.92
CA SER A 4 -7.95 21.59 9.40
C SER A 4 -8.56 22.99 9.42
N THR A 5 -9.80 23.09 8.96
CA THR A 5 -10.52 24.36 8.75
C THR A 5 -11.13 24.90 10.04
N ASP A 6 -10.45 24.71 11.17
CA ASP A 6 -10.92 25.21 12.46
C ASP A 6 -11.00 26.75 12.38
N GLY A 7 -12.21 27.30 12.32
CA GLY A 7 -12.46 28.75 12.22
C GLY A 7 -13.27 29.23 10.99
N LEU A 8 -13.61 28.36 10.03
CA LEU A 8 -14.56 28.70 8.96
C LEU A 8 -16.01 28.40 9.41
N ALA A 9 -16.96 29.25 9.00
CA ALA A 9 -18.38 29.27 9.43
C ALA A 9 -19.22 28.02 9.05
N GLN A 10 -18.58 26.91 8.69
CA GLN A 10 -19.19 25.61 8.43
C GLN A 10 -18.47 24.57 9.31
N PRO A 11 -19.05 24.16 10.45
CA PRO A 11 -18.48 23.12 11.29
C PRO A 11 -18.81 21.75 10.65
N ARG A 12 -18.07 21.38 9.60
CA ARG A 12 -18.04 19.98 9.14
C ARG A 12 -16.70 19.38 9.54
N ASN A 13 -16.76 18.30 10.32
CA ASN A 13 -15.68 17.37 10.65
C ASN A 13 -14.77 17.13 9.43
N ASN A 14 -13.58 17.72 9.43
CA ASN A 14 -12.82 17.90 8.19
C ASN A 14 -11.56 17.03 8.09
N GLN A 15 -11.70 15.72 8.28
CA GLN A 15 -10.78 14.57 8.04
C GLN A 15 -9.40 14.91 7.41
N GLY A 16 -8.63 15.77 8.08
CA GLY A 16 -7.55 16.53 7.42
C GLY A 16 -6.35 15.67 7.09
N VAL A 17 -6.12 14.60 7.87
CA VAL A 17 -5.08 13.62 7.61
C VAL A 17 -5.43 12.81 6.37
N SER A 18 -6.58 12.14 6.37
CA SER A 18 -7.05 11.32 5.24
C SER A 18 -7.04 12.10 3.93
N ARG A 19 -7.64 13.30 3.91
CA ARG A 19 -7.69 14.15 2.73
C ARG A 19 -6.31 14.56 2.25
N THR A 20 -5.41 14.95 3.15
CA THR A 20 -4.05 15.36 2.75
C THR A 20 -3.31 14.17 2.13
N LEU A 21 -3.39 12.98 2.72
CA LEU A 21 -2.72 11.79 2.21
C LEU A 21 -3.24 11.40 0.82
N GLU A 22 -4.56 11.36 0.65
CA GLU A 22 -5.17 11.08 -0.66
C GLU A 22 -4.87 12.16 -1.69
N TYR A 23 -4.93 13.45 -1.33
CA TYR A 23 -4.70 14.54 -2.28
C TYR A 23 -3.26 14.55 -2.77
N VAL A 24 -2.30 14.25 -1.90
CA VAL A 24 -0.90 14.11 -2.30
C VAL A 24 -0.73 12.96 -3.30
N TYR A 25 -1.42 11.84 -3.09
CA TYR A 25 -1.39 10.73 -4.04
C TYR A 25 -2.15 11.04 -5.36
N ASN A 26 -3.25 11.79 -5.29
CA ASN A 26 -3.95 12.29 -6.47
C ASN A 26 -3.07 13.23 -7.28
N ASP A 27 -2.34 14.15 -6.63
CA ASP A 27 -1.34 15.01 -7.26
C ASP A 27 -0.25 14.18 -7.96
N PHE A 28 0.22 13.11 -7.33
CA PHE A 28 1.16 12.16 -7.95
C PHE A 28 0.59 11.53 -9.23
N CYS A 29 -0.67 11.10 -9.20
CA CYS A 29 -1.33 10.51 -10.37
C CYS A 29 -1.54 11.54 -11.49
N VAL A 30 -2.00 12.75 -11.16
CA VAL A 30 -2.21 13.84 -12.11
C VAL A 30 -0.89 14.33 -12.70
N LEU A 31 0.21 14.29 -11.95
CA LEU A 31 1.53 14.64 -12.44
C LEU A 31 1.95 13.81 -13.66
N ALA A 32 1.53 12.53 -13.75
CA ALA A 32 1.79 11.70 -14.92
C ALA A 32 1.16 12.28 -16.20
N LEU A 33 -0.04 12.87 -16.08
CA LEU A 33 -0.73 13.56 -17.18
C LEU A 33 -0.10 14.94 -17.44
N ALA A 34 0.18 15.71 -16.39
CA ALA A 34 0.78 17.04 -16.50
C ALA A 34 2.15 17.01 -17.20
N LYS A 35 2.97 15.99 -16.94
CA LYS A 35 4.25 15.79 -17.64
C LYS A 35 4.11 15.63 -19.17
N LYS A 36 2.94 15.17 -19.64
CA LYS A 36 2.68 14.93 -21.06
C LYS A 36 1.92 16.07 -21.73
N TYR A 37 0.99 16.69 -21.01
CA TYR A 37 0.02 17.64 -21.60
C TYR A 37 -0.08 18.98 -20.86
N GLY A 38 0.53 19.10 -19.68
CA GLY A 38 0.47 20.30 -18.85
C GLY A 38 1.58 21.30 -19.17
N THR A 39 1.51 22.44 -18.50
CA THR A 39 2.57 23.46 -18.55
C THR A 39 3.72 23.09 -17.61
N ARG A 40 4.86 23.79 -17.74
CA ARG A 40 5.97 23.66 -16.79
C ARG A 40 5.57 24.07 -15.37
N GLU A 41 4.65 25.03 -15.23
CA GLU A 41 4.14 25.50 -13.95
C GLU A 41 3.28 24.44 -13.27
N ASP A 42 2.36 23.79 -14.00
CA ASP A 42 1.55 22.69 -13.48
C ASP A 42 2.43 21.55 -12.95
N VAL A 43 3.47 21.19 -13.72
CA VAL A 43 4.41 20.14 -13.33
C VAL A 43 5.18 20.53 -12.07
N ALA A 44 5.69 21.76 -12.00
CA ALA A 44 6.46 22.24 -10.84
C ALA A 44 5.60 22.31 -9.57
N ASP A 45 4.36 22.81 -9.69
CA ASP A 45 3.42 22.90 -8.57
C ASP A 45 3.06 21.51 -8.02
N LEU A 46 2.67 20.56 -8.88
CA LEU A 46 2.37 19.20 -8.47
C LEU A 46 3.58 18.51 -7.81
N GLN A 47 4.78 18.67 -8.39
CA GLN A 47 6.02 18.12 -7.81
C GLN A 47 6.31 18.70 -6.42
N GLY A 48 6.06 19.99 -6.20
CA GLY A 48 6.25 20.64 -4.91
C GLY A 48 5.35 20.11 -3.78
N ARG A 49 4.28 19.38 -4.13
CA ARG A 49 3.28 18.84 -3.19
C ARG A 49 3.48 17.37 -2.83
N LEU A 50 4.29 16.62 -3.57
CA LEU A 50 4.37 15.16 -3.43
C LEU A 50 4.92 14.66 -2.09
N LEU A 51 5.66 15.50 -1.36
CA LEU A 51 6.20 15.16 -0.04
C LEU A 51 5.38 15.76 1.12
N TRP A 52 4.23 16.39 0.84
CA TRP A 52 3.45 17.06 1.87
C TRP A 52 2.85 16.12 2.92
N TYR A 53 2.79 14.81 2.66
CA TYR A 53 2.41 13.81 3.67
C TYR A 53 3.34 13.88 4.89
N ALA A 54 4.63 14.20 4.71
CA ALA A 54 5.61 14.31 5.80
C ALA A 54 5.27 15.46 6.76
N ASN A 55 4.45 16.43 6.36
CA ASN A 55 4.01 17.51 7.27
C ASN A 55 3.05 17.01 8.36
N LEU A 56 2.44 15.84 8.18
CA LEU A 56 1.59 15.19 9.17
C LEU A 56 2.36 14.24 10.08
N TRP A 57 3.64 13.98 9.78
CA TRP A 57 4.46 13.06 10.56
C TRP A 57 4.76 13.62 11.95
N ASP A 58 4.20 13.00 12.99
CA ASP A 58 4.51 13.33 14.38
C ASP A 58 5.41 12.24 14.98
N LYS A 59 6.73 12.52 14.98
CA LYS A 59 7.75 11.63 15.55
C LYS A 59 7.52 11.36 17.03
N ASP A 60 6.93 12.30 17.78
CA ASP A 60 6.75 12.21 19.23
C ASP A 60 5.48 11.42 19.57
N ALA A 61 4.55 11.30 18.63
CA ALA A 61 3.40 10.42 18.70
C ALA A 61 3.68 9.04 18.09
N ASN A 62 4.81 8.41 18.42
CA ASN A 62 5.21 7.10 17.88
C ASN A 62 5.26 7.06 16.34
N GLY A 63 5.43 8.22 15.68
CA GLY A 63 5.46 8.28 14.22
C GLY A 63 4.10 7.99 13.57
N PHE A 64 3.03 8.61 14.05
CA PHE A 64 1.74 8.58 13.34
C PHE A 64 1.57 9.83 12.47
N MET A 65 0.75 9.69 11.42
CA MET A 65 0.24 10.84 10.68
C MET A 65 -0.83 11.52 11.54
N ARG A 66 -0.52 12.69 12.10
CA ARG A 66 -1.40 13.45 12.99
C ARG A 66 -1.83 14.75 12.32
N GLY A 67 -3.04 15.19 12.60
CA GLY A 67 -3.57 16.44 12.07
C GLY A 67 -2.91 17.66 12.73
N LYS A 68 -2.76 18.72 11.94
CA LYS A 68 -2.39 20.07 12.41
C LYS A 68 -3.57 21.02 12.31
N LYS A 69 -3.66 21.95 13.26
CA LYS A 69 -4.58 23.10 13.26
C LYS A 69 -4.06 24.20 12.33
N ALA A 70 -4.90 25.22 12.10
CA ALA A 70 -4.57 26.40 11.29
C ALA A 70 -3.26 27.10 11.72
N ASP A 71 -2.97 27.12 13.02
CA ASP A 71 -1.75 27.70 13.60
C ASP A 71 -0.52 26.76 13.54
N SER A 72 -0.63 25.65 12.80
CA SER A 72 0.38 24.59 12.68
C SER A 72 0.65 23.76 13.94
N SER A 73 -0.06 24.01 15.05
CA SER A 73 0.02 23.16 16.24
C SER A 73 -0.68 21.82 16.01
N TRP A 74 -0.22 20.77 16.69
CA TRP A 74 -0.83 19.44 16.60
C TRP A 74 -2.21 19.40 17.28
N HIS A 75 -3.13 18.62 16.72
CA HIS A 75 -4.40 18.30 17.39
C HIS A 75 -4.16 17.51 18.68
N SER A 76 -4.55 18.05 19.84
CA SER A 76 -4.29 17.50 21.18
C SER A 76 -5.54 17.57 22.08
N PRO A 77 -5.82 16.59 22.96
CA PRO A 77 -5.03 15.36 23.18
C PRO A 77 -5.08 14.41 21.98
N PHE A 78 -4.04 13.59 21.81
CA PHE A 78 -3.93 12.63 20.72
C PHE A 78 -4.08 11.20 21.22
N ASP A 79 -5.00 10.49 20.58
CA ASP A 79 -5.24 9.06 20.79
C ASP A 79 -5.22 8.38 19.41
N PRO A 80 -4.26 7.46 19.14
CA PRO A 80 -4.11 6.83 17.83
C PRO A 80 -5.22 5.82 17.50
N LEU A 81 -6.07 5.44 18.46
CA LEU A 81 -7.22 4.56 18.28
C LEU A 81 -8.53 5.33 18.13
N LYS A 82 -8.53 6.63 18.41
CA LYS A 82 -9.71 7.45 18.28
C LYS A 82 -9.90 7.89 16.84
N SER A 83 -10.86 7.30 16.12
CA SER A 83 -11.66 7.98 15.07
C SER A 83 -12.58 7.03 14.27
N GLU A 84 -13.79 7.52 13.96
CA GLU A 84 -14.58 7.15 12.76
C GLU A 84 -15.48 8.31 12.21
N THR A 85 -15.66 9.43 12.92
CA THR A 85 -16.31 10.67 12.40
C THR A 85 -15.65 11.97 12.87
N GLY A 86 -14.38 11.89 13.31
CA GLY A 86 -13.63 13.01 13.90
C GLY A 86 -12.99 13.96 12.87
N PRO A 87 -12.30 15.03 13.31
CA PRO A 87 -11.71 16.02 12.41
C PRO A 87 -10.45 15.53 11.65
N GLN A 88 -9.89 14.36 12.00
CA GLN A 88 -8.59 13.93 11.50
C GLN A 88 -8.66 12.82 10.45
N TYR A 89 -9.45 11.77 10.69
CA TYR A 89 -9.48 10.58 9.84
C TYR A 89 -10.90 10.24 9.40
N TYR A 90 -11.04 9.74 8.17
CA TYR A 90 -12.28 9.17 7.63
C TYR A 90 -12.31 7.66 7.87
N GLU A 91 -13.40 7.11 8.42
CA GLU A 91 -13.66 5.67 8.56
C GLU A 91 -12.44 4.85 9.04
N GLY A 92 -11.80 5.32 10.10
CA GLY A 92 -10.61 4.69 10.65
C GLY A 92 -9.84 5.67 11.51
N HIS A 93 -8.62 5.29 11.89
CA HIS A 93 -7.81 6.01 12.86
C HIS A 93 -6.33 6.07 12.44
N ALA A 94 -5.44 6.46 13.35
CA ALA A 94 -4.03 6.69 13.02
C ALA A 94 -3.32 5.43 12.53
N TRP A 95 -3.69 4.24 13.04
CA TRP A 95 -3.12 2.97 12.58
C TRP A 95 -3.61 2.56 11.19
N THR A 96 -4.76 3.04 10.74
CA THR A 96 -5.29 2.83 9.39
C THR A 96 -4.57 3.75 8.41
N TRP A 97 -4.57 5.05 8.70
CA TRP A 97 -4.19 6.08 7.73
C TRP A 97 -2.69 6.37 7.64
N SER A 98 -1.90 6.01 8.65
CA SER A 98 -0.46 6.33 8.63
C SER A 98 0.35 5.57 7.58
N TRP A 99 -0.28 4.65 6.85
CA TRP A 99 0.33 3.83 5.81
C TRP A 99 0.01 4.31 4.38
N TYR A 100 -0.90 5.27 4.22
CA TYR A 100 -1.38 5.71 2.90
C TYR A 100 -0.40 6.68 2.23
N VAL A 101 0.74 6.15 1.77
CA VAL A 101 1.75 6.88 0.97
C VAL A 101 2.18 6.01 -0.23
N PRO A 102 1.24 5.58 -1.09
CA PRO A 102 1.50 4.56 -2.11
C PRO A 102 2.53 4.96 -3.17
N HIS A 103 2.76 6.26 -3.37
CA HIS A 103 3.76 6.81 -4.29
C HIS A 103 5.18 6.90 -3.69
N ASP A 104 5.31 6.86 -2.36
CA ASP A 104 6.60 7.06 -1.69
C ASP A 104 6.77 6.23 -0.41
N ASN A 105 6.70 4.91 -0.56
CA ASN A 105 6.89 3.97 0.55
C ASN A 105 8.30 4.06 1.14
N GLN A 106 9.33 4.29 0.32
CA GLN A 106 10.68 4.54 0.82
C GLN A 106 10.72 5.79 1.71
N GLY A 107 10.08 6.90 1.30
CA GLY A 107 9.97 8.09 2.12
C GLY A 107 9.28 7.83 3.47
N LEU A 108 8.24 6.99 3.50
CA LEU A 108 7.59 6.57 4.75
C LEU A 108 8.49 5.70 5.64
N ILE A 109 9.21 4.73 5.05
CA ILE A 109 10.21 3.91 5.75
C ILE A 109 11.27 4.80 6.41
N ASN A 110 11.71 5.84 5.70
CA ASN A 110 12.69 6.79 6.19
C ASN A 110 12.20 7.57 7.40
N LEU A 111 10.96 8.06 7.37
CA LEU A 111 10.33 8.75 8.49
C LEU A 111 10.24 7.85 9.74
N LEU A 112 9.94 6.56 9.54
CA LEU A 112 9.86 5.55 10.60
C LEU A 112 11.23 5.12 11.16
N GLY A 113 12.34 5.52 10.53
CA GLY A 113 13.70 5.20 10.98
C GLY A 113 14.35 3.99 10.32
N GLY A 114 13.76 3.47 9.23
CA GLY A 114 14.32 2.39 8.42
C GLY A 114 13.48 1.12 8.38
N ASP A 115 13.96 0.13 7.61
CA ASP A 115 13.23 -1.12 7.30
C ASP A 115 12.76 -1.86 8.56
N ALA A 116 13.59 -1.93 9.62
CA ALA A 116 13.26 -2.68 10.83
C ALA A 116 12.07 -2.05 11.58
N GLN A 117 12.14 -0.75 11.84
CA GLN A 117 11.08 0.00 12.54
C GLN A 117 9.79 0.01 11.74
N PHE A 118 9.88 0.14 10.41
CA PHE A 118 8.75 0.03 9.51
C PHE A 118 8.07 -1.35 9.64
N VAL A 119 8.86 -2.43 9.53
CA VAL A 119 8.35 -3.81 9.61
C VAL A 119 7.73 -4.10 10.97
N ASP A 120 8.34 -3.67 12.06
CA ASP A 120 7.84 -3.93 13.41
C ASP A 120 6.50 -3.23 13.64
N LYS A 121 6.40 -1.94 13.28
CA LYS A 121 5.17 -1.17 13.44
C LYS A 121 4.05 -1.66 12.51
N LEU A 122 4.37 -1.99 11.25
CA LEU A 122 3.40 -2.54 10.30
C LEU A 122 2.92 -3.94 10.73
N THR A 123 3.79 -4.73 11.39
CA THR A 123 3.38 -6.02 11.96
C THR A 123 2.32 -5.84 13.03
N ILE A 124 2.50 -4.86 13.93
CA ILE A 124 1.49 -4.53 14.96
C ILE A 124 0.18 -4.08 14.30
N ALA A 125 0.26 -3.22 13.28
CA ALA A 125 -0.91 -2.74 12.56
C ALA A 125 -1.70 -3.90 11.91
N CYS A 126 -1.01 -4.75 11.14
CA CYS A 126 -1.58 -5.94 10.51
C CYS A 126 -2.10 -7.01 11.49
N GLU A 127 -1.54 -7.11 12.70
CA GLU A 127 -1.98 -8.08 13.70
C GLU A 127 -3.20 -7.64 14.50
N LYS A 128 -3.32 -6.34 14.77
CA LYS A 128 -4.28 -5.78 15.73
C LYS A 128 -5.36 -4.87 15.14
N TYR A 129 -5.04 -4.16 14.06
CA TYR A 129 -5.86 -3.04 13.56
C TYR A 129 -6.23 -3.14 12.09
N TYR A 130 -5.72 -4.14 11.36
CA TYR A 130 -6.03 -4.32 9.95
C TYR A 130 -7.45 -4.85 9.74
N GLU A 131 -8.16 -4.17 8.84
CA GLU A 131 -9.53 -4.48 8.47
C GLU A 131 -9.59 -4.76 6.96
N ALA A 132 -9.82 -6.03 6.60
CA ALA A 132 -9.79 -6.48 5.20
C ALA A 132 -10.91 -5.91 4.32
N TYR A 133 -11.93 -5.29 4.93
CA TYR A 133 -13.08 -4.69 4.27
C TYR A 133 -13.02 -3.16 4.21
N ASN A 134 -12.00 -2.53 4.79
CA ASN A 134 -11.91 -1.08 4.87
C ASN A 134 -10.88 -0.57 3.85
N GLU A 135 -11.30 0.30 2.93
CA GLU A 135 -10.53 0.73 1.76
C GLU A 135 -9.13 1.31 2.07
N PRO A 136 -8.95 2.13 3.12
CA PRO A 136 -7.64 2.69 3.43
C PRO A 136 -6.61 1.60 3.81
N CYS A 137 -7.08 0.43 4.27
CA CYS A 137 -6.23 -0.70 4.67
C CYS A 137 -5.80 -1.56 3.49
N ILE A 138 -6.45 -1.49 2.32
CA ILE A 138 -6.30 -2.45 1.21
C ILE A 138 -4.83 -2.74 0.83
N LEU A 139 -3.97 -1.73 0.81
CA LEU A 139 -2.56 -1.85 0.45
C LEU A 139 -1.65 -2.28 1.60
N GLU A 140 -2.11 -2.18 2.85
CA GLU A 140 -1.27 -2.27 4.06
C GLU A 140 -0.47 -3.58 4.12
N THR A 141 -1.12 -4.72 3.86
CA THR A 141 -0.45 -6.03 3.88
C THR A 141 0.63 -6.19 2.81
N PHE A 142 0.57 -5.42 1.72
CA PHE A 142 1.55 -5.46 0.63
C PHE A 142 2.78 -4.60 0.91
N LEU A 143 2.72 -3.69 1.88
CA LEU A 143 3.80 -2.72 2.11
C LEU A 143 5.08 -3.35 2.66
N PHE A 144 5.02 -4.54 3.29
CA PHE A 144 6.22 -5.25 3.72
C PHE A 144 7.20 -5.54 2.57
N ILE A 145 6.72 -5.64 1.33
CA ILE A 145 7.57 -5.79 0.14
C ILE A 145 8.56 -4.61 0.01
N HIS A 146 8.12 -3.38 0.31
CA HIS A 146 8.97 -2.18 0.29
C HIS A 146 10.03 -2.16 1.41
N ALA A 147 9.93 -3.05 2.41
CA ALA A 147 10.91 -3.18 3.49
C ALA A 147 11.58 -4.57 3.52
N GLY A 148 11.50 -5.33 2.43
CA GLY A 148 12.28 -6.57 2.27
C GLY A 148 11.70 -7.78 2.92
N ARG A 149 10.42 -7.71 3.25
CA ARG A 149 9.70 -8.76 3.92
C ARG A 149 8.51 -9.25 3.08
N PRO A 150 8.73 -9.69 1.83
CA PRO A 150 7.66 -10.29 1.03
C PRO A 150 7.05 -11.52 1.71
N ASP A 151 7.80 -12.21 2.57
CA ASP A 151 7.30 -13.28 3.43
C ASP A 151 6.18 -12.81 4.37
N LYS A 152 6.30 -11.60 4.95
CA LYS A 152 5.25 -11.01 5.77
C LYS A 152 4.03 -10.62 4.94
N THR A 153 4.22 -10.07 3.74
CA THR A 153 3.10 -9.84 2.81
C THR A 153 2.39 -11.14 2.47
N GLN A 154 3.13 -12.20 2.13
CA GLN A 154 2.56 -13.52 1.84
C GLN A 154 1.75 -14.06 3.03
N PHE A 155 2.23 -13.87 4.26
CA PHE A 155 1.52 -14.28 5.46
C PHE A 155 0.24 -13.47 5.70
N PHE A 156 0.34 -12.13 5.76
CA PHE A 156 -0.79 -11.27 6.12
C PHE A 156 -1.86 -11.21 5.04
N ALA A 157 -1.49 -11.17 3.76
CA ALA A 157 -2.46 -11.25 2.67
C ALA A 157 -3.25 -12.57 2.72
N ARG A 158 -2.58 -13.71 2.97
CA ARG A 158 -3.25 -15.02 3.11
C ARG A 158 -4.08 -15.14 4.39
N ARG A 159 -3.71 -14.43 5.46
CA ARG A 159 -4.50 -14.32 6.68
C ARG A 159 -5.79 -13.52 6.42
N ALA A 160 -5.68 -12.40 5.70
CA ALA A 160 -6.81 -11.53 5.38
C ALA A 160 -7.91 -12.26 4.57
N LEU A 161 -7.53 -13.18 3.68
CA LEU A 161 -8.49 -14.00 2.94
C LEU A 161 -9.43 -14.85 3.82
N LYS A 162 -9.08 -15.12 5.09
CA LYS A 162 -9.91 -15.91 6.00
C LYS A 162 -11.19 -15.18 6.45
N HIS A 163 -11.25 -13.87 6.24
CA HIS A 163 -12.46 -13.09 6.53
C HIS A 163 -13.57 -13.28 5.48
N PHE A 164 -13.27 -14.00 4.38
CA PHE A 164 -14.17 -14.20 3.26
C PHE A 164 -14.65 -15.64 3.18
N ASN A 165 -15.91 -15.84 2.77
CA ASN A 165 -16.44 -17.16 2.43
C ASN A 165 -17.59 -17.05 1.40
N ALA A 166 -18.11 -18.19 0.93
CA ALA A 166 -19.12 -18.24 -0.12
C ALA A 166 -20.59 -18.23 0.39
N THR A 167 -20.81 -18.01 1.68
CA THR A 167 -22.17 -17.92 2.24
C THR A 167 -22.77 -16.52 2.02
N PRO A 168 -24.08 -16.31 2.24
CA PRO A 168 -24.69 -14.99 2.14
C PRO A 168 -24.04 -13.90 3.03
N ASN A 169 -23.41 -14.27 4.15
CA ASN A 169 -22.67 -13.37 5.04
C ASN A 169 -21.14 -13.49 4.81
N GLY A 170 -20.75 -13.75 3.56
CA GLY A 170 -19.39 -14.09 3.18
C GLY A 170 -18.43 -12.92 3.04
N LEU A 171 -18.94 -11.68 3.11
CA LEU A 171 -18.15 -10.46 3.08
C LEU A 171 -17.99 -9.90 4.50
N PRO A 172 -16.79 -9.45 4.89
CA PRO A 172 -16.56 -8.92 6.23
C PRO A 172 -17.02 -7.46 6.43
N GLY A 173 -17.46 -6.80 5.35
CA GLY A 173 -18.01 -5.44 5.35
C GLY A 173 -18.70 -5.15 4.02
N ASN A 174 -18.86 -3.87 3.69
CA ASN A 174 -19.42 -3.44 2.41
C ASN A 174 -18.53 -3.92 1.24
N ASP A 175 -19.16 -4.21 0.10
CA ASP A 175 -18.42 -4.54 -1.12
C ASP A 175 -17.89 -3.30 -1.84
N ASP A 176 -18.47 -2.14 -1.51
CA ASP A 176 -18.16 -0.82 -2.07
C ASP A 176 -18.03 -0.83 -3.59
N SER A 177 -19.13 -1.27 -4.22
CA SER A 177 -19.30 -1.35 -5.67
C SER A 177 -18.24 -2.22 -6.37
N GLY A 178 -17.83 -3.31 -5.72
CA GLY A 178 -16.86 -4.27 -6.24
C GLY A 178 -15.42 -4.03 -5.80
N THR A 179 -15.15 -3.02 -4.95
CA THR A 179 -13.80 -2.73 -4.44
C THR A 179 -13.26 -3.89 -3.62
N THR A 180 -14.02 -4.34 -2.62
CA THR A 180 -13.63 -5.47 -1.76
C THR A 180 -13.59 -6.79 -2.53
N SER A 181 -14.56 -7.05 -3.41
CA SER A 181 -14.55 -8.22 -4.29
C SER A 181 -13.36 -8.24 -5.26
N ALA A 182 -13.00 -7.10 -5.86
CA ALA A 182 -11.81 -7.01 -6.71
C ALA A 182 -10.54 -7.26 -5.90
N TRP A 183 -10.48 -6.73 -4.68
CA TRP A 183 -9.36 -6.98 -3.78
C TRP A 183 -9.17 -8.47 -3.47
N LEU A 184 -10.27 -9.14 -3.17
CA LEU A 184 -10.29 -10.58 -2.92
C LEU A 184 -9.75 -11.36 -4.12
N VAL A 185 -10.26 -11.07 -5.33
CA VAL A 185 -9.84 -11.75 -6.56
C VAL A 185 -8.35 -11.55 -6.83
N TRP A 186 -7.86 -10.30 -6.82
CA TRP A 186 -6.44 -10.01 -7.05
C TRP A 186 -5.55 -10.69 -6.02
N THR A 187 -5.90 -10.61 -4.74
CA THR A 187 -5.14 -11.25 -3.66
C THR A 187 -5.09 -12.77 -3.81
N MET A 188 -6.20 -13.41 -4.19
CA MET A 188 -6.25 -14.85 -4.48
C MET A 188 -5.43 -15.24 -5.71
N LEU A 189 -5.38 -14.40 -6.75
CA LEU A 189 -4.48 -14.59 -7.90
C LEU A 189 -3.00 -14.50 -7.51
N GLY A 190 -2.69 -13.89 -6.36
CA GLY A 190 -1.33 -13.73 -5.85
C GLY A 190 -0.61 -12.50 -6.37
N ILE A 191 -1.31 -11.58 -7.04
CA ILE A 191 -0.76 -10.29 -7.47
C ILE A 191 -1.74 -9.15 -7.19
N TYR A 192 -1.25 -7.95 -6.89
CA TYR A 192 -2.12 -6.81 -6.56
C TYR A 192 -1.60 -5.51 -7.21
N PRO A 193 -2.43 -4.74 -7.93
CA PRO A 193 -1.98 -3.49 -8.54
C PRO A 193 -1.69 -2.43 -7.48
N ASN A 194 -0.54 -1.76 -7.57
CA ASN A 194 -0.45 -0.43 -6.96
C ASN A 194 -1.06 0.57 -7.95
N ALA A 195 -2.31 0.96 -7.72
CA ALA A 195 -3.04 1.81 -8.64
C ALA A 195 -2.26 3.11 -8.94
N GLY A 196 -2.59 3.79 -10.05
CA GLY A 196 -1.89 5.00 -10.48
C GLY A 196 -0.42 4.80 -10.88
N GLN A 197 0.10 3.57 -10.79
CA GLN A 197 1.47 3.19 -11.11
C GLN A 197 1.49 1.98 -12.03
N ASP A 198 2.63 1.76 -12.69
CA ASP A 198 2.80 0.74 -13.72
C ASP A 198 3.33 -0.59 -13.17
N TYR A 199 2.99 -0.95 -11.93
CA TYR A 199 3.46 -2.19 -11.33
C TYR A 199 2.44 -2.87 -10.40
N TYR A 200 2.65 -4.16 -10.20
CA TYR A 200 1.83 -5.04 -9.39
C TYR A 200 2.73 -5.70 -8.34
N TYR A 201 2.28 -5.75 -7.09
CA TYR A 201 2.90 -6.58 -6.06
C TYR A 201 2.69 -8.06 -6.37
N ILE A 202 3.64 -8.91 -5.99
CA ILE A 202 3.48 -10.36 -5.92
C ILE A 202 3.30 -10.73 -4.45
N GLY A 203 2.07 -11.11 -4.09
CA GLY A 203 1.71 -11.60 -2.77
C GLY A 203 1.90 -13.11 -2.67
N SER A 204 0.81 -13.84 -2.48
CA SER A 204 0.82 -15.31 -2.36
C SER A 204 -0.42 -15.90 -3.06
N PRO A 205 -0.28 -16.61 -4.19
CA PRO A 205 -1.42 -17.16 -4.91
C PRO A 205 -2.14 -18.26 -4.11
N THR A 206 -3.46 -18.34 -4.23
CA THR A 206 -4.28 -19.44 -3.68
C THR A 206 -4.50 -20.57 -4.66
N PHE A 207 -4.47 -20.26 -5.96
CA PHE A 207 -4.66 -21.23 -7.02
C PHE A 207 -3.34 -21.84 -7.45
N THR A 208 -3.35 -23.14 -7.78
CA THR A 208 -2.18 -23.82 -8.35
C THR A 208 -1.86 -23.35 -9.77
N LYS A 209 -2.87 -22.84 -10.48
CA LYS A 209 -2.74 -22.16 -11.77
C LYS A 209 -3.88 -21.16 -11.96
N ALA A 210 -3.54 -19.97 -12.44
CA ALA A 210 -4.51 -18.98 -12.93
C ALA A 210 -4.10 -18.50 -14.33
N THR A 211 -5.08 -18.14 -15.16
CA THR A 211 -4.83 -17.60 -16.51
C THR A 211 -5.77 -16.44 -16.77
N LEU A 212 -5.19 -15.25 -16.97
CA LEU A 212 -5.91 -14.03 -17.29
C LEU A 212 -5.76 -13.76 -18.78
N LYS A 213 -6.88 -13.62 -19.49
CA LYS A 213 -6.92 -13.16 -20.88
C LYS A 213 -6.83 -11.64 -20.90
N LEU A 214 -5.83 -11.10 -21.58
CA LEU A 214 -5.57 -9.67 -21.64
C LEU A 214 -6.32 -9.04 -22.82
N PRO A 215 -6.64 -7.72 -22.76
CA PRO A 215 -7.38 -7.03 -23.82
C PRO A 215 -6.69 -7.08 -25.20
N ASN A 216 -5.37 -7.26 -25.25
CA ASN A 216 -4.61 -7.36 -26.50
C ASN A 216 -4.50 -8.80 -27.05
N GLY A 217 -5.30 -9.73 -26.54
CA GLY A 217 -5.29 -11.14 -26.94
C GLY A 217 -4.13 -11.96 -26.37
N LYS A 218 -3.21 -11.35 -25.62
CA LYS A 218 -2.17 -12.08 -24.87
C LYS A 218 -2.73 -12.62 -23.55
N GLN A 219 -1.91 -13.35 -22.82
CA GLN A 219 -2.31 -13.97 -21.56
C GLN A 219 -1.24 -13.76 -20.49
N LEU A 220 -1.69 -13.58 -19.25
CA LEU A 220 -0.88 -13.78 -18.06
C LEU A 220 -1.23 -15.14 -17.47
N VAL A 221 -0.23 -16.01 -17.32
CA VAL A 221 -0.35 -17.32 -16.70
C VAL A 221 0.45 -17.30 -15.40
N ILE A 222 -0.22 -17.53 -14.27
CA ILE A 222 0.42 -17.67 -12.96
C ILE A 222 0.37 -19.16 -12.59
N LYS A 223 1.52 -19.78 -12.36
CA LYS A 223 1.65 -21.19 -11.98
C LYS A 223 2.32 -21.29 -10.62
N ALA A 224 1.64 -21.91 -9.67
CA ALA A 224 2.15 -22.17 -8.33
C ALA A 224 1.70 -23.57 -7.87
N PRO A 225 2.20 -24.66 -8.47
CA PRO A 225 1.63 -26.00 -8.35
C PRO A 225 1.45 -26.52 -6.91
N SER A 226 2.29 -26.03 -5.97
CA SER A 226 2.25 -26.42 -4.56
C SER A 226 1.53 -25.40 -3.67
N ALA A 227 0.87 -24.37 -4.22
CA ALA A 227 0.11 -23.39 -3.44
C ALA A 227 -1.00 -24.07 -2.63
N SER A 228 -1.00 -23.86 -1.32
CA SER A 228 -2.00 -24.40 -0.41
C SER A 228 -2.23 -23.48 0.79
N VAL A 229 -2.96 -23.93 1.80
CA VAL A 229 -3.10 -23.21 3.08
C VAL A 229 -1.78 -23.23 3.86
N GLU A 230 -1.03 -24.32 3.75
CA GLU A 230 0.28 -24.55 4.38
C GLU A 230 1.37 -23.85 3.56
N ASN A 231 1.43 -24.12 2.26
CA ASN A 231 2.43 -23.62 1.34
C ASN A 231 2.05 -22.24 0.79
N LYS A 232 2.17 -21.23 1.64
CA LYS A 232 1.88 -19.82 1.31
C LYS A 232 3.11 -18.99 0.94
N TYR A 233 4.32 -19.45 1.24
CA TYR A 233 5.50 -18.66 0.97
C TYR A 233 6.09 -19.00 -0.39
N ILE A 234 6.76 -18.03 -1.01
CA ILE A 234 7.45 -18.21 -2.29
C ILE A 234 8.95 -18.35 -2.02
N SER A 235 9.58 -19.43 -2.49
CA SER A 235 11.03 -19.65 -2.36
C SER A 235 11.82 -19.37 -3.63
N ALA A 236 11.18 -19.43 -4.78
CA ALA A 236 11.79 -19.12 -6.08
C ALA A 236 10.71 -18.71 -7.09
N GLY A 237 11.12 -18.00 -8.15
CA GLY A 237 10.23 -17.58 -9.21
C GLY A 237 10.95 -17.48 -10.55
N THR A 238 10.20 -17.68 -11.64
CA THR A 238 10.65 -17.34 -12.99
C THR A 238 9.57 -16.56 -13.72
N LEU A 239 10.00 -15.65 -14.60
CA LEU A 239 9.15 -14.92 -15.52
C LEU A 239 9.57 -15.26 -16.94
N ASN A 240 8.69 -15.90 -17.70
CA ASN A 240 8.97 -16.40 -19.06
C ASN A 240 10.25 -17.28 -19.10
N GLY A 241 10.38 -18.18 -18.12
CA GLY A 241 11.49 -19.13 -18.00
C GLY A 241 12.81 -18.52 -17.46
N LYS A 242 12.90 -17.21 -17.26
CA LYS A 242 14.08 -16.55 -16.70
C LYS A 242 13.94 -16.40 -15.18
N PRO A 243 15.01 -16.59 -14.39
CA PRO A 243 14.98 -16.34 -12.95
C PRO A 243 14.41 -14.95 -12.64
N TRP A 244 13.44 -14.92 -11.74
CA TRP A 244 12.78 -13.70 -11.29
C TRP A 244 12.83 -13.66 -9.76
N ASP A 245 13.68 -12.79 -9.23
CA ASP A 245 13.88 -12.59 -7.80
C ASP A 245 13.40 -11.19 -7.39
N GLN A 246 12.14 -10.89 -7.70
CA GLN A 246 11.45 -9.63 -7.37
C GLN A 246 10.02 -9.95 -6.95
N SER A 247 9.55 -9.34 -5.88
CA SER A 247 8.19 -9.51 -5.35
C SER A 247 7.20 -8.52 -5.99
N TRP A 248 7.44 -8.12 -7.23
CA TRP A 248 6.59 -7.23 -8.03
C TRP A 248 6.86 -7.42 -9.53
N LEU A 249 5.98 -6.89 -10.38
CA LEU A 249 6.03 -6.98 -11.86
C LEU A 249 5.65 -5.64 -12.47
N ARG A 250 6.21 -5.28 -13.63
CA ARG A 250 5.71 -4.12 -14.40
C ARG A 250 4.46 -4.50 -15.18
N HIS A 251 3.58 -3.53 -15.38
CA HIS A 251 2.45 -3.63 -16.30
C HIS A 251 2.91 -4.03 -17.71
N ALA A 252 4.04 -3.48 -18.16
CA ALA A 252 4.64 -3.83 -19.44
C ALA A 252 5.06 -5.32 -19.55
N ASP A 253 5.45 -5.95 -18.43
CA ASP A 253 5.75 -7.38 -18.41
C ASP A 253 4.49 -8.21 -18.67
N LEU A 254 3.38 -7.84 -18.02
CA LEU A 254 2.10 -8.51 -18.19
C LEU A 254 1.57 -8.34 -19.61
N MET A 255 1.58 -7.12 -20.14
CA MET A 255 1.00 -6.80 -21.45
C MET A 255 1.72 -7.43 -22.64
N ARG A 256 2.98 -7.87 -22.48
CA ARG A 256 3.68 -8.67 -23.50
C ARG A 256 3.19 -10.14 -23.57
N GLY A 257 2.36 -10.55 -22.63
CA GLY A 257 2.14 -11.96 -22.32
C GLY A 257 3.24 -12.47 -21.40
N ALA A 258 2.83 -13.10 -20.31
CA ALA A 258 3.74 -13.51 -19.25
C ALA A 258 3.35 -14.85 -18.67
N GLU A 259 4.34 -15.69 -18.40
CA GLU A 259 4.22 -16.87 -17.56
C GLU A 259 5.06 -16.67 -16.30
N LEU A 260 4.39 -16.49 -15.16
CA LEU A 260 4.99 -16.40 -13.84
C LEU A 260 4.91 -17.78 -13.18
N ASN A 261 6.04 -18.45 -13.01
CA ASN A 261 6.12 -19.70 -12.27
C ASN A 261 6.69 -19.43 -10.87
N LEU A 262 6.00 -19.88 -9.84
CA LEU A 262 6.35 -19.67 -8.44
C LEU A 262 6.53 -21.02 -7.73
N THR A 263 7.67 -21.20 -7.07
CA THR A 263 7.92 -22.34 -6.20
C THR A 263 7.42 -22.00 -4.80
N MET A 264 6.41 -22.74 -4.34
CA MET A 264 5.77 -22.51 -3.04
C MET A 264 6.43 -23.36 -1.94
N THR A 265 6.42 -22.86 -0.70
CA THR A 265 6.96 -23.54 0.49
C THR A 265 6.13 -23.19 1.74
N GLY A 266 6.17 -24.06 2.74
CA GLY A 266 5.49 -23.90 4.02
C GLY A 266 6.21 -22.99 5.02
N ALA A 267 7.50 -22.68 4.77
CA ALA A 267 8.32 -21.83 5.64
C ALA A 267 8.71 -20.51 4.92
N PRO A 268 8.84 -19.39 5.65
CA PRO A 268 9.32 -18.12 5.08
C PRO A 268 10.63 -18.28 4.30
N ALA A 269 10.74 -17.60 3.17
CA ALA A 269 11.94 -17.56 2.35
C ALA A 269 12.29 -16.11 1.96
N LYS A 270 13.54 -15.89 1.55
CA LYS A 270 14.08 -14.54 1.21
C LYS A 270 13.83 -14.13 -0.24
N TRP A 271 13.07 -14.89 -1.01
CA TRP A 271 12.80 -14.60 -2.42
C TRP A 271 12.15 -13.22 -2.59
N GLY A 272 12.61 -12.45 -3.57
CA GLY A 272 12.07 -11.12 -3.88
C GLY A 272 12.32 -10.07 -2.80
N SER A 273 13.25 -10.31 -1.88
CA SER A 273 13.54 -9.41 -0.74
C SER A 273 14.55 -8.30 -1.04
N GLN A 274 15.28 -8.34 -2.16
CA GLN A 274 16.35 -7.37 -2.45
C GLN A 274 15.90 -6.27 -3.41
N LYS A 275 15.18 -6.64 -4.47
CA LYS A 275 14.72 -5.70 -5.50
C LYS A 275 13.37 -5.08 -5.11
N ARG A 276 13.45 -3.95 -4.41
CA ARG A 276 12.30 -3.15 -3.96
C ARG A 276 11.47 -2.62 -5.13
N PRO A 277 10.14 -2.47 -5.00
CA PRO A 277 9.36 -1.73 -5.97
C PRO A 277 9.76 -0.25 -6.00
N PRO A 278 9.37 0.48 -7.07
CA PRO A 278 9.64 1.91 -7.17
C PRO A 278 9.01 2.72 -6.01
N SER A 279 9.67 3.80 -5.64
CA SER A 279 9.16 4.86 -4.76
C SER A 279 9.70 6.20 -5.28
N LEU A 280 9.00 7.30 -4.97
CA LEU A 280 9.45 8.65 -5.34
C LEU A 280 10.81 8.97 -4.70
N THR A 281 10.97 8.71 -3.41
CA THR A 281 12.25 8.83 -2.71
C THR A 281 13.11 7.60 -3.03
N THR A 282 14.34 7.82 -3.51
CA THR A 282 15.23 6.74 -3.98
C THR A 282 16.31 6.33 -2.97
N SER A 283 16.40 7.00 -1.82
CA SER A 283 17.39 6.69 -0.77
C SER A 283 16.83 6.93 0.63
N LEU A 284 17.39 6.23 1.62
CA LEU A 284 17.30 6.67 3.02
C LEU A 284 17.93 8.07 3.09
N PRO A 285 17.25 9.13 3.56
CA PRO A 285 17.93 10.36 3.92
C PRO A 285 18.96 9.94 4.95
N VAL A 286 20.22 10.28 4.65
CA VAL A 286 21.27 10.27 5.66
C VAL A 286 20.73 11.14 6.78
N THR A 287 20.38 10.53 7.91
CA THR A 287 20.16 11.26 9.14
C THR A 287 21.50 11.89 9.51
N THR A 288 21.75 13.12 9.05
CA THR A 288 22.64 14.00 9.79
C THR A 288 21.91 14.33 11.07
N ALA A 289 22.23 13.57 12.11
CA ALA A 289 22.01 14.01 13.47
C ALA A 289 22.69 15.37 13.66
N GLY A 290 21.91 16.37 14.08
CA GLY A 290 22.41 17.63 14.65
C GLY A 290 22.51 18.81 13.68
N GLN A 291 21.59 19.78 13.82
CA GLN A 291 21.86 21.08 14.47
C GLN A 291 20.55 21.68 14.96
#